data_AF-A0A7J6KJS8-F1
#
_entry.id   AF-A0A7J6KJS8-F1
#
_cell.length_a   1.000
_cell.length_b   1.000
_cell.length_c   1.000
_cell.angle_alpha   90.00
_cell.angle_beta   90.00
_cell.angle_gamma   90.00
#
_symmetry.space_group_name_H-M   'P 1'
#
loop_
_entity.id
_entity.type
_entity.pdbx_description
1 polymer ?
#
loop_
_entity_poly.entity_id
_entity_poly.type
_entity_poly.pdbx_seq_one_letter_code
_entity_poly.pdbx_strand_id
1 'polypeptide(L)'
;VAVAVTATILREPRVNMADGDNDNQQAVAVSVQLSSRMPHPFDGTTDFRSWLRRYEAAADAAQWSERSRASRLGMYLEEDFSDSWEELASKTNRKDDKVLMLSLFAKRSPDEALRAFNSLAWDGHQRFVVFAARLGRYLKEYNRSLPEGQRMSA
;
A
#
# COMPACT_ATOMS: atom_id res chain seq x y z
N VAL A 1 -31.42 -0.25 11.66
CA VAL A 1 -31.76 -1.17 10.54
C VAL A 1 -30.49 -1.36 9.72
N ALA A 2 -29.81 -2.49 9.91
CA ALA A 2 -28.59 -2.82 9.17
C ALA A 2 -28.86 -4.12 8.41
N VAL A 3 -28.84 -4.03 7.08
CA VAL A 3 -29.09 -5.15 6.16
C VAL A 3 -27.77 -5.88 5.93
N ALA A 4 -27.64 -7.07 6.49
CA ALA A 4 -26.57 -8.00 6.13
C ALA A 4 -27.00 -8.77 4.87
N VAL A 5 -26.32 -8.52 3.75
CA VAL A 5 -26.51 -9.31 2.52
C VAL A 5 -25.50 -10.46 2.56
N THR A 6 -25.97 -11.64 2.94
CA THR A 6 -25.21 -12.89 2.84
C THR A 6 -25.45 -13.48 1.45
N ALA A 7 -24.45 -13.45 0.58
CA ALA A 7 -24.53 -14.11 -0.72
C ALA A 7 -24.08 -15.58 -0.58
N THR A 8 -25.06 -16.48 -0.66
CA THR A 8 -24.89 -17.93 -0.71
C THR A 8 -24.27 -18.34 -2.05
N ILE A 9 -23.09 -18.95 -2.05
CA ILE A 9 -22.55 -19.63 -3.24
C ILE A 9 -23.07 -21.08 -3.23
N LEU A 10 -23.96 -21.40 -4.18
CA LEU A 10 -24.43 -22.75 -4.42
C LEU A 10 -23.26 -23.68 -4.78
N ARG A 11 -23.12 -24.77 -4.02
CA ARG A 11 -22.34 -25.96 -4.40
C ARG A 11 -23.15 -26.80 -5.38
N GLU A 12 -22.54 -27.22 -6.48
CA GLU A 12 -22.89 -28.47 -7.15
C GLU A 12 -21.63 -29.34 -7.25
N PRO A 13 -21.63 -30.59 -6.74
CA PRO A 13 -20.61 -31.57 -7.09
C PRO A 13 -21.14 -32.47 -8.22
N ARG A 14 -20.49 -32.46 -9.38
CA ARG A 14 -20.54 -33.60 -10.31
C ARG A 14 -19.16 -34.21 -10.42
N VAL A 15 -18.98 -35.29 -9.67
CA VAL A 15 -17.87 -36.24 -9.81
C VAL A 15 -18.23 -37.18 -10.97
N ASN A 16 -17.48 -37.12 -12.06
CA ASN A 16 -17.40 -38.21 -13.02
C ASN A 16 -15.96 -38.76 -12.95
N MET A 17 -15.84 -39.99 -12.47
CA MET A 17 -14.61 -40.78 -12.52
C MET A 17 -14.39 -41.28 -13.96
N ALA A 18 -13.21 -41.06 -14.50
CA ALA A 18 -12.63 -41.88 -15.56
C ALA A 18 -11.10 -41.81 -15.45
N ASP A 19 -10.49 -42.99 -15.33
CA ASP A 19 -9.06 -43.27 -15.33
C ASP A 19 -8.34 -42.66 -16.54
N GLY A 20 -7.10 -42.23 -16.33
CA GLY A 20 -6.20 -41.84 -17.40
C GLY A 20 -4.97 -41.11 -16.87
N ASP A 21 -3.88 -41.86 -16.71
CA ASP A 21 -2.51 -41.38 -16.53
C ASP A 21 -2.24 -40.13 -17.37
N ASN A 22 -1.88 -39.03 -16.71
CA ASN A 22 -1.07 -38.00 -17.33
C ASN A 22 -0.32 -37.22 -16.25
N ASP A 23 0.99 -37.43 -16.19
CA ASP A 23 1.95 -36.58 -15.51
C ASP A 23 1.78 -35.14 -15.99
N ASN A 24 1.03 -34.36 -15.22
CA ASN A 24 1.02 -32.93 -15.38
C ASN A 24 1.41 -32.34 -14.03
N GLN A 25 2.67 -31.92 -13.94
CA GLN A 25 3.15 -31.00 -12.92
C GLN A 25 2.26 -29.75 -12.95
N GLN A 26 1.14 -29.80 -12.22
CA GLN A 26 0.43 -28.61 -11.82
C GLN A 26 1.38 -27.87 -10.89
N ALA A 27 2.10 -26.91 -11.48
CA ALA A 27 2.62 -25.78 -10.75
C ALA A 27 1.49 -25.31 -9.85
N VAL A 28 1.61 -25.59 -8.56
CA VAL A 28 0.72 -25.06 -7.54
C VAL A 28 1.02 -23.58 -7.55
N ALA A 29 0.32 -22.84 -8.42
CA ALA A 29 0.23 -21.41 -8.34
C ALA A 29 -0.45 -21.17 -7.00
N VAL A 30 0.38 -21.02 -5.97
CA VAL A 30 0.00 -20.52 -4.67
C VAL A 30 -0.54 -19.13 -4.95
N SER A 31 -1.84 -19.08 -5.24
CA SER A 31 -2.60 -17.86 -5.32
C SER A 31 -2.72 -17.43 -3.87
N VAL A 32 -1.70 -16.71 -3.41
CA VAL A 32 -1.79 -15.93 -2.19
C VAL A 32 -2.92 -14.94 -2.45
N GLN A 33 -4.13 -15.33 -2.07
CA GLN A 33 -5.27 -14.43 -1.97
C GLN A 33 -4.97 -13.49 -0.82
N LEU A 34 -4.10 -12.51 -1.06
CA LEU A 34 -4.10 -11.27 -0.32
C LEU A 34 -5.51 -10.72 -0.51
N SER A 35 -6.37 -10.92 0.49
CA SER A 35 -7.56 -10.11 0.67
C SER A 35 -7.07 -8.67 0.82
N SER A 36 -6.83 -7.98 -0.28
CA SER A 36 -6.37 -6.60 -0.29
C SER A 36 -7.56 -5.73 0.07
N ARG A 37 -7.91 -5.73 1.36
CA ARG A 37 -8.76 -4.69 1.90
C ARG A 37 -8.14 -3.35 1.52
N MET A 38 -8.96 -2.45 1.01
CA MET A 38 -8.53 -1.09 0.68
C MET A 38 -7.79 -0.50 1.89
N PRO A 39 -6.66 0.20 1.68
CA PRO A 39 -6.05 0.94 2.77
C PRO A 39 -7.03 2.00 3.31
N HIS A 40 -6.89 2.35 4.58
CA HIS A 40 -7.55 3.54 5.14
C HIS A 40 -7.19 4.78 4.30
N PRO A 41 -8.05 5.80 4.25
CA PRO A 41 -7.73 7.06 3.58
C PRO A 41 -6.36 7.61 4.03
N PHE A 42 -5.65 8.23 3.10
CA PHE A 42 -4.34 8.81 3.39
C PHE A 42 -4.51 10.15 4.11
N ASP A 43 -4.02 10.18 5.35
CA ASP A 43 -4.10 11.30 6.30
C ASP A 43 -2.73 11.99 6.54
N GLY A 44 -1.70 11.60 5.76
CA GLY A 44 -0.33 12.10 5.94
C GLY A 44 0.48 11.47 7.08
N THR A 45 -0.14 10.69 7.97
CA THR A 45 0.57 10.07 9.11
C THR A 45 1.41 8.87 8.68
N THR A 46 0.91 8.12 7.69
CA THR A 46 1.57 6.94 7.14
C THR A 46 2.58 7.32 6.05
N ASP A 47 3.61 6.51 5.81
CA ASP A 47 4.49 6.68 4.65
C ASP A 47 3.69 6.53 3.34
N PHE A 48 3.60 7.62 2.56
CA PHE A 48 2.81 7.66 1.33
C PHE A 48 3.23 6.58 0.31
N ARG A 49 4.53 6.25 0.22
CA ARG A 49 5.01 5.19 -0.70
C ARG A 49 4.44 3.83 -0.35
N SER A 50 4.46 3.49 0.94
CA SER A 50 3.91 2.24 1.44
C SER A 50 2.40 2.20 1.30
N TRP A 51 1.73 3.33 1.56
CA TRP A 51 0.29 3.48 1.38
C TRP A 51 -0.13 3.30 -0.08
N LEU A 52 0.51 4.02 -1.01
CA LEU A 52 0.22 3.97 -2.44
C LEU A 52 0.42 2.56 -3.01
N ARG A 53 1.44 1.82 -2.56
CA ARG A 53 1.65 0.42 -2.97
C ARG A 53 0.48 -0.47 -2.57
N ARG A 54 -0.09 -0.27 -1.37
CA ARG A 54 -1.27 -1.03 -0.91
C ARG A 54 -2.51 -0.66 -1.71
N TYR A 55 -2.69 0.63 -2.01
CA TYR A 55 -3.74 1.10 -2.88
C TYR A 55 -3.66 0.45 -4.27
N GLU A 56 -2.47 0.47 -4.90
CA GLU A 56 -2.26 -0.15 -6.21
C GLU A 56 -2.54 -1.65 -6.19
N ALA A 57 -2.07 -2.38 -5.18
CA ALA A 57 -2.35 -3.81 -5.02
C ALA A 57 -3.85 -4.11 -4.88
N ALA A 58 -4.58 -3.26 -4.15
CA ALA A 58 -6.02 -3.41 -4.00
C ALA A 58 -6.79 -3.09 -5.29
N ALA A 59 -6.35 -2.08 -6.03
CA ALA A 59 -6.90 -1.75 -7.34
C ALA A 59 -6.62 -2.85 -8.38
N ASP A 60 -5.44 -3.47 -8.33
CA ASP A 60 -5.08 -4.63 -9.17
C ASP A 60 -5.98 -5.83 -8.86
N ALA A 61 -6.15 -6.17 -7.58
CA ALA A 61 -7.02 -7.27 -7.15
C ALA A 61 -8.50 -7.04 -7.53
N ALA A 62 -8.96 -5.79 -7.49
CA ALA A 62 -10.30 -5.39 -7.91
C ALA A 62 -10.42 -5.15 -9.43
N GLN A 63 -9.35 -5.38 -10.20
CA GLN A 63 -9.28 -5.22 -11.65
C GLN A 63 -9.76 -3.84 -12.15
N TRP A 64 -9.45 -2.78 -11.40
CA TRP A 64 -9.85 -1.42 -11.81
C TRP A 64 -9.12 -0.98 -13.06
N SER A 65 -9.86 -0.37 -13.99
CA SER A 65 -9.27 0.33 -15.13
C SER A 65 -8.40 1.50 -14.66
N GLU A 66 -7.41 1.91 -15.47
CA GLU A 66 -6.55 3.05 -15.16
C GLU A 66 -7.35 4.34 -14.86
N ARG A 67 -8.42 4.59 -15.62
CA ARG A 67 -9.34 5.71 -15.36
C ARG A 67 -10.04 5.59 -14.01
N SER A 68 -10.51 4.39 -13.67
CA SER A 68 -11.15 4.13 -12.38
C SER A 68 -10.18 4.27 -11.21
N ARG A 69 -8.91 3.89 -11.40
CA ARG A 69 -7.84 4.07 -10.41
C ARG A 69 -7.59 5.54 -10.13
N ALA A 70 -7.48 6.38 -11.15
CA ALA A 70 -7.26 7.81 -10.98
C ALA A 70 -8.46 8.48 -10.27
N SER A 71 -9.68 8.21 -10.72
CA SER A 71 -10.89 8.78 -10.12
C SER A 71 -11.08 8.34 -8.67
N ARG A 72 -10.83 7.06 -8.35
CA ARG A 72 -10.98 6.56 -6.98
C ARG A 72 -9.87 7.04 -6.06
N LEU A 73 -8.67 7.30 -6.58
CA LEU A 73 -7.52 7.71 -5.76
C LEU A 73 -7.84 8.94 -4.92
N GLY A 74 -8.45 9.97 -5.52
CA GLY A 74 -8.85 11.20 -4.82
C GLY A 74 -9.83 10.94 -3.66
N MET A 75 -10.69 9.92 -3.76
CA MET A 75 -11.63 9.54 -2.69
C MET A 75 -10.95 8.85 -1.50
N TYR A 76 -9.70 8.40 -1.67
CA TYR A 76 -8.90 7.77 -0.62
C TYR A 76 -7.77 8.68 -0.12
N LEU A 77 -7.82 9.98 -0.43
CA LEU A 77 -6.96 11.00 0.15
C LEU A 77 -7.81 11.89 1.05
N GLU A 78 -7.32 12.25 2.23
CA GLU A 78 -8.02 13.18 3.12
C GLU A 78 -7.67 14.63 2.81
N GLU A 79 -8.67 15.52 2.94
CA GLU A 79 -8.52 16.98 2.99
C GLU A 79 -7.53 17.52 1.94
N ASP A 80 -6.48 18.21 2.40
CA ASP A 80 -5.47 18.88 1.59
C ASP A 80 -4.77 17.95 0.56
N PHE A 81 -4.69 16.65 0.85
CA PHE A 81 -4.13 15.67 -0.09
C PHE A 81 -5.07 15.41 -1.27
N SER A 82 -6.37 15.39 -1.00
CA SER A 82 -7.41 15.28 -2.03
C SER A 82 -7.43 16.53 -2.91
N ASP A 83 -7.40 17.72 -2.29
CA ASP A 83 -7.38 18.99 -3.01
C ASP A 83 -6.13 19.13 -3.89
N SER A 84 -4.96 18.79 -3.35
CA SER A 84 -3.70 18.76 -4.11
C SER A 84 -3.73 17.78 -5.29
N TRP A 85 -4.37 16.62 -5.12
CA TRP A 85 -4.57 15.66 -6.20
C TRP A 85 -5.52 16.20 -7.27
N GLU A 86 -6.61 16.86 -6.86
CA GLU A 86 -7.59 17.40 -7.78
C GLU A 86 -7.03 18.56 -8.61
N GLU A 87 -6.22 19.42 -8.01
CA GLU A 87 -5.63 20.60 -8.66
C GLU A 87 -4.41 20.27 -9.54
N LEU A 88 -3.52 19.39 -9.07
CA LEU A 88 -2.20 19.22 -9.68
C LEU A 88 -2.09 18.01 -10.62
N ALA A 89 -2.92 16.98 -10.46
CA ALA A 89 -2.82 15.77 -11.27
C ALA A 89 -3.58 15.86 -12.58
N SER A 90 -2.96 15.37 -13.66
CA SER A 90 -3.58 15.36 -14.99
C SER A 90 -4.71 14.34 -15.10
N LYS A 91 -4.64 13.24 -14.32
CA LYS A 91 -5.56 12.09 -14.31
C LYS A 91 -5.64 11.37 -15.66
N THR A 92 -4.71 11.67 -16.58
CA THR A 92 -4.65 11.12 -17.93
C THR A 92 -3.42 10.24 -18.13
N ASN A 93 -2.31 10.55 -17.46
CA ASN A 93 -1.09 9.74 -17.48
C ASN A 93 -0.71 9.28 -16.06
N ARG A 94 -1.01 8.02 -15.76
CA ARG A 94 -0.71 7.44 -14.43
C ARG A 94 0.77 7.51 -14.06
N LYS A 95 1.69 7.37 -15.02
CA LYS A 95 3.12 7.34 -14.72
C LYS A 95 3.58 8.70 -14.20
N ASP A 96 3.16 9.77 -14.86
CA ASP A 96 3.54 11.14 -14.51
C ASP A 96 2.83 11.58 -13.23
N ASP A 97 1.53 11.29 -13.11
CA ASP A 97 0.74 11.56 -11.91
C ASP A 97 1.33 10.85 -10.67
N LYS A 98 1.80 9.60 -10.82
CA LYS A 98 2.47 8.87 -9.75
C LYS A 98 3.79 9.52 -9.33
N VAL A 99 4.59 9.99 -10.28
CA VAL A 99 5.85 10.68 -9.98
C VAL A 99 5.57 11.98 -9.24
N LEU A 100 4.57 12.74 -9.67
CA LEU A 100 4.11 13.96 -9.02
C LEU A 100 3.66 13.69 -7.58
N MET A 101 2.74 12.75 -7.36
CA MET A 101 2.28 12.46 -5.99
C MET A 101 3.40 11.98 -5.07
N LEU A 102 4.34 11.19 -5.60
CA LEU A 102 5.51 10.77 -4.83
C LEU A 102 6.45 11.94 -4.51
N SER A 103 6.49 12.99 -5.32
CA SER A 103 7.31 14.17 -5.03
C SER A 103 6.65 15.07 -3.98
N LEU A 104 5.32 15.18 -4.03
CA LEU A 104 4.52 16.00 -3.12
C LEU A 104 4.35 15.34 -1.74
N PHE A 105 3.89 14.08 -1.70
CA PHE A 105 3.41 13.46 -0.46
C PHE A 105 4.39 12.48 0.18
N ALA A 106 5.41 12.03 -0.54
CA ALA A 106 6.39 11.09 0.04
C ALA A 106 7.52 11.76 0.80
N LYS A 107 7.59 13.10 0.80
CA LYS A 107 8.59 13.84 1.58
C LYS A 107 7.99 14.23 2.93
N ARG A 108 8.49 13.60 3.99
CA ARG A 108 8.36 14.17 5.34
C ARG A 108 9.37 15.29 5.50
N SER A 109 8.99 16.33 6.24
CA SER A 109 9.98 17.30 6.70
C SER A 109 11.02 16.61 7.60
N PRO A 110 12.26 17.14 7.68
CA PRO A 110 13.27 16.62 8.59
C PRO A 110 12.78 16.54 10.04
N ASP A 111 12.03 17.56 10.49
CA ASP A 111 11.49 17.63 11.86
C ASP A 111 10.44 16.55 12.13
N GLU A 112 9.56 16.26 11.17
CA GLU A 112 8.61 15.15 11.29
C GLU A 112 9.30 13.80 11.29
N ALA A 113 10.29 13.59 10.41
CA ALA A 113 11.04 12.36 10.36
C ALA A 113 11.83 12.11 11.66
N LEU A 114 12.43 13.17 12.22
CA LEU A 114 13.14 13.11 13.49
C LEU A 114 12.20 12.86 14.67
N ARG A 115 11.06 13.56 14.74
CA ARG A 115 10.02 13.30 15.76
C ARG A 115 9.52 11.87 15.71
N ALA A 116 9.26 11.35 14.51
CA ALA A 116 8.81 9.98 14.32
C ALA A 116 9.87 8.95 14.76
N PHE A 117 11.15 9.21 14.48
CA PHE A 117 12.26 8.38 14.98
C PHE A 117 12.36 8.42 16.51
N ASN A 118 12.34 9.62 17.11
CA ASN A 118 12.45 9.81 18.56
C ASN A 118 11.26 9.23 19.35
N SER A 119 10.10 9.07 18.70
CA SER A 119 8.92 8.45 19.30
C SER A 119 9.01 6.92 19.43
N LEU A 120 10.00 6.28 18.80
CA LEU A 120 10.15 4.82 18.84
C LEU A 120 10.70 4.39 20.20
N ALA A 121 9.88 3.70 20.98
CA ALA A 121 10.29 3.00 22.19
C ALA A 121 10.16 1.49 22.00
N TRP A 122 11.13 0.73 22.53
CA TRP A 122 10.99 -0.72 22.63
C TRP A 122 10.15 -1.06 23.87
N ASP A 123 9.03 -1.74 23.66
CA ASP A 123 8.07 -2.14 24.68
C ASP A 123 8.36 -3.52 25.28
N GLY A 124 9.39 -4.23 24.80
CA GLY A 124 9.74 -5.58 25.24
C GLY A 124 8.81 -6.70 24.74
N HIS A 125 7.68 -6.38 24.10
CA HIS A 125 6.70 -7.38 23.64
C HIS A 125 7.07 -7.99 22.28
N GLN A 126 7.76 -7.23 21.44
CA GLN A 126 8.24 -7.69 20.13
C GLN A 126 9.70 -8.14 20.18
N ARG A 127 10.07 -9.09 19.31
CA ARG A 127 11.48 -9.52 19.16
C ARG A 127 12.36 -8.33 18.80
N PHE A 128 13.48 -8.19 19.49
CA PHE A 128 14.43 -7.08 19.29
C PHE A 128 14.82 -6.89 17.81
N VAL A 129 15.04 -7.99 17.06
CA VAL A 129 15.38 -7.91 15.63
C VAL A 129 14.33 -7.20 14.78
N VAL A 130 13.03 -7.34 15.12
CA VAL A 130 11.93 -6.66 14.43
C VAL A 130 11.93 -5.17 14.77
N PHE A 131 12.17 -4.84 16.05
CA PHE A 131 12.31 -3.47 16.50
C PHE A 131 13.53 -2.77 15.88
N ALA A 132 14.69 -3.45 15.83
CA ALA A 132 15.91 -2.93 15.20
C ALA A 132 15.72 -2.67 13.70
N ALA A 133 15.01 -3.56 12.98
CA ALA A 133 14.67 -3.34 11.59
C ALA A 133 13.75 -2.10 11.41
N ARG A 134 12.82 -1.88 12.34
CA ARG A 134 11.96 -0.68 12.37
C ARG A 134 12.78 0.59 12.62
N LEU A 135 13.68 0.59 13.61
CA LEU A 135 14.62 1.69 13.86
C LEU A 135 15.44 2.05 12.62
N GLY A 136 16.05 1.04 11.98
CA GLY A 136 16.87 1.24 10.79
C GLY A 136 16.07 1.83 9.61
N ARG A 137 14.79 1.49 9.49
CA ARG A 137 13.90 2.10 8.49
C ARG A 137 13.68 3.58 8.77
N TYR A 138 13.33 3.96 9.99
CA TYR A 138 13.07 5.36 10.35
C TYR A 138 14.32 6.22 10.25
N LEU A 139 15.49 5.68 10.60
CA LEU A 139 16.77 6.38 10.42
C LEU A 139 17.06 6.64 8.93
N LYS A 140 16.80 5.67 8.04
CA LYS A 140 16.93 5.85 6.58
C LYS A 140 15.93 6.88 6.04
N GLU A 141 14.71 6.92 6.58
CA GLU A 141 13.70 7.91 6.22
C GLU A 141 14.14 9.33 6.63
N TYR A 142 14.62 9.51 7.87
CA TYR A 142 15.22 10.77 8.32
C TYR A 142 16.39 11.18 7.43
N ASN A 143 17.34 10.27 7.17
CA ASN A 143 18.50 10.60 6.34
C ASN A 143 18.12 11.01 4.91
N ARG A 144 17.03 10.45 4.35
CA ARG A 144 16.52 10.84 3.02
C ARG A 144 15.87 12.22 3.01
N SER A 145 15.33 12.67 4.14
CA SER A 145 14.73 14.01 4.28
C SER A 145 15.77 15.14 4.30
N LEU A 146 17.02 14.83 4.64
CA LEU A 146 18.11 15.79 4.72
C LEU A 146 18.69 16.15 3.33
N PRO A 147 19.19 17.39 3.15
CA PRO A 147 20.02 17.76 2.01
C PRO A 147 21.25 16.85 1.87
N GLU A 148 21.75 16.64 0.64
CA GLU A 148 22.78 15.64 0.38
C GLU A 148 24.07 15.82 1.20
N GLY A 149 24.49 17.07 1.43
CA GLY A 149 25.67 17.39 2.25
C GLY A 149 25.46 17.27 3.77
N GLN A 150 24.22 17.01 4.22
CA GLN A 150 23.88 16.84 5.63
C GLN A 150 23.47 15.41 5.96
N ARG A 151 23.48 14.50 4.98
CA ARG A 151 23.16 13.09 5.20
C ARG A 151 24.21 12.45 6.10
N MET A 152 23.76 11.68 7.08
CA MET A 152 24.63 10.85 7.91
C MET A 152 25.23 9.73 7.05
N SER A 153 26.54 9.53 7.12
CA SER A 153 27.20 8.36 6.53
C SER A 153 26.69 7.09 7.21
N ALA A 154 26.28 6.12 6.39
CA ALA A 154 25.84 4.79 6.83
C ALA A 154 27.04 3.89 7.15
#